data_AF-A0A228QIN7-F1
#
_entry.id   AF-A0A228QIN7-F1
#
_cell.length_a   1.000
_cell.length_b   1.000
_cell.length_c   1.000
_cell.angle_alpha   90.00
_cell.angle_beta   90.00
_cell.angle_gamma   90.00
#
_symmetry.space_group_name_H-M   'P 1'
#
loop_
_entity.id
_entity.type
_entity.pdbx_description
1 polymer ?
#
loop_
_entity_poly.entity_id
_entity_poly.type
_entity_poly.pdbx_seq_one_letter_code
_entity_poly.pdbx_strand_id
1 'polypeptide(L)'
;MEYPIFITRQEGSGYRGWLPDFPGAHVEGHTYSELANTANDRVNELYDQCARLIPSPTTDMAALHASCIDDGEGIWRFIDIARPTSCSVLVLLCLPKQLVEKIDAVAKSRHMSREALVAECTEGIGHPALRSSCHELVLA
;
A
#
# COMPACT_ATOMS: atom_id res chain seq x y z
N MET A 1 13.10 3.07 -8.91
CA MET A 1 12.12 3.85 -9.69
C MET A 1 11.99 5.21 -9.03
N GLU A 2 11.89 6.28 -9.81
CA GLU A 2 11.81 7.64 -9.26
C GLU A 2 10.38 7.98 -8.84
N TYR A 3 10.15 8.14 -7.54
CA TYR A 3 8.86 8.56 -6.97
C TYR A 3 8.94 10.00 -6.47
N PRO A 4 7.85 10.78 -6.60
CA PRO A 4 7.77 12.11 -6.01
C PRO A 4 7.77 12.02 -4.48
N ILE A 5 8.44 12.98 -3.85
CA ILE A 5 8.41 13.24 -2.42
C ILE A 5 8.25 14.74 -2.21
N PHE A 6 7.28 15.12 -1.39
CA PHE A 6 7.13 16.49 -0.92
C PHE A 6 7.98 16.65 0.33
N ILE A 7 8.88 17.64 0.35
CA ILE A 7 9.84 17.85 1.43
C ILE A 7 9.59 19.21 2.07
N THR A 8 9.35 19.23 3.37
CA THR A 8 9.32 20.47 4.16
C THR A 8 10.45 20.47 5.18
N ARG A 9 10.83 21.67 5.62
CA ARG A 9 11.88 21.83 6.64
C ARG A 9 11.27 21.79 8.03
N GLN A 10 11.93 21.08 8.96
CA GLN A 10 11.56 21.10 10.37
C GLN A 10 12.38 22.15 11.14
N GLU A 11 11.80 22.67 12.22
CA GLU A 11 12.54 23.49 13.19
C GLU A 11 13.70 22.67 13.77
N GLY A 12 14.91 23.24 13.77
CA GLY A 12 16.08 22.57 14.34
C GLY A 12 16.96 21.77 13.37
N SER A 13 16.84 22.02 12.06
CA SER A 13 17.73 21.57 10.95
C SER A 13 17.39 20.26 10.23
N GLY A 14 16.28 19.60 10.57
CA GLY A 14 15.79 18.42 9.85
C GLY A 14 14.88 18.72 8.66
N TYR A 15 14.55 17.66 7.93
CA TYR A 15 13.58 17.64 6.84
C TYR A 15 12.54 16.55 7.11
N ARG A 16 11.30 16.80 6.66
CA ARG A 16 10.24 15.80 6.62
C ARG A 16 9.83 15.57 5.18
N GLY A 17 9.52 14.31 4.85
CA GLY A 17 9.12 13.88 3.52
C GLY A 17 7.78 13.14 3.53
N TRP A 18 6.94 13.44 2.54
CA TRP A 18 5.67 12.76 2.28
C TRP A 18 5.71 12.14 0.89
N LEU A 19 5.40 10.84 0.80
CA LEU A 19 5.29 10.15 -0.48
C LEU A 19 3.80 10.01 -0.86
N PRO A 20 3.29 10.76 -1.85
CA PRO A 20 1.88 10.72 -2.23
C PRO A 20 1.46 9.37 -2.80
N ASP A 21 2.37 8.69 -3.51
CA ASP A 21 2.11 7.37 -4.09
C ASP A 21 2.06 6.26 -3.05
N PHE A 22 2.57 6.49 -1.84
CA PHE A 22 2.59 5.52 -0.77
C PHE A 22 1.86 6.08 0.46
N PRO A 23 0.50 6.08 0.49
CA PRO A 23 -0.26 6.62 1.60
C PRO A 23 0.17 6.05 2.96
N GLY A 24 0.57 6.93 3.88
CA GLY A 24 1.10 6.54 5.20
C GLY A 24 2.63 6.38 5.27
N ALA A 25 3.34 6.53 4.16
CA ALA A 25 4.79 6.64 4.11
C ALA A 25 5.22 8.09 4.37
N HIS A 26 5.49 8.39 5.64
CA HIS A 26 6.07 9.64 6.10
C HIS A 26 7.46 9.37 6.63
N VAL A 27 8.41 10.24 6.29
CA VAL A 27 9.81 10.06 6.64
C VAL A 27 10.43 11.35 7.16
N GLU A 28 11.50 11.22 7.94
CA GLU A 28 12.25 12.34 8.49
C GLU A 28 13.75 12.06 8.32
N GLY A 29 14.55 13.11 8.19
CA GLY A 29 16.01 12.99 8.06
C GLY A 29 16.71 14.34 8.13
N HIS A 30 18.00 14.35 8.44
CA HIS A 30 18.79 15.59 8.53
C HIS A 30 19.42 15.99 7.19
N THR A 31 19.46 15.06 6.24
CA THR A 31 19.93 15.30 4.87
C THR A 31 18.96 14.70 3.85
N TYR A 32 19.06 15.14 2.59
CA TYR A 32 18.25 14.55 1.51
C TYR A 32 18.60 13.08 1.25
N SER A 33 19.87 12.69 1.45
CA SER A 33 20.29 11.29 1.32
C SER A 33 19.69 10.43 2.43
N GLU A 34 19.65 10.93 3.67
CA GLU A 34 18.96 10.25 4.77
C GLU A 34 17.46 10.09 4.48
N LEU A 35 16.79 11.14 4.02
CA LEU A 35 15.38 11.05 3.63
C LEU A 35 15.13 9.98 2.57
N ALA A 36 15.99 9.89 1.54
CA ALA A 36 15.86 8.89 0.49
C ALA A 36 16.05 7.46 1.03
N ASN A 37 17.03 7.25 1.92
CA ASN A 37 17.26 5.95 2.56
C ASN A 37 16.07 5.56 3.46
N THR A 38 15.62 6.47 4.31
CA THR A 38 14.47 6.23 5.19
C THR A 38 13.18 6.00 4.39
N ALA A 39 13.01 6.66 3.24
CA ALA A 39 11.89 6.40 2.33
C ALA A 39 11.93 4.99 1.74
N ASN A 40 13.11 4.52 1.33
CA ASN A 40 13.29 3.14 0.87
C ASN A 40 12.92 2.12 1.95
N ASP A 41 13.47 2.30 3.16
CA ASP A 41 13.18 1.41 4.29
C ASP A 41 11.68 1.41 4.62
N ARG A 42 11.08 2.60 4.68
CA ARG A 42 9.66 2.76 5.01
C ARG A 42 8.74 2.13 3.98
N VAL A 43 9.03 2.31 2.68
CA VAL A 43 8.26 1.68 1.61
C VAL A 43 8.46 0.16 1.64
N ASN A 44 9.67 -0.33 1.90
CA ASN A 44 9.90 -1.76 2.07
C ASN A 44 9.08 -2.31 3.24
N GLU A 45 9.07 -1.67 4.41
CA GLU A 45 8.24 -2.10 5.55
C GLU A 45 6.72 -2.13 5.22
N LEU A 46 6.23 -1.15 4.47
CA LEU A 46 4.82 -1.07 4.07
C LEU A 46 4.37 -2.19 3.13
N TYR A 47 5.32 -2.73 2.35
CA TYR A 47 5.06 -3.70 1.28
C TYR A 47 5.63 -5.08 1.57
N ASP A 48 6.57 -5.21 2.53
CA ASP A 48 7.13 -6.49 2.92
C ASP A 48 5.99 -7.39 3.42
N GLN A 49 5.90 -8.57 2.80
CA GLN A 49 4.88 -9.58 3.07
C GLN A 49 3.42 -9.11 2.89
N CYS A 50 3.19 -7.92 2.32
CA CYS A 50 1.86 -7.41 2.02
C CYS A 50 1.46 -7.74 0.57
N ALA A 51 0.24 -8.27 0.42
CA ALA A 51 -0.41 -8.47 -0.89
C ALA A 51 -0.90 -7.13 -1.50
N ARG A 52 -0.04 -6.10 -1.57
CA ARG A 52 -0.32 -4.80 -2.20
C ARG A 52 0.44 -4.60 -3.50
N LEU A 53 -0.26 -4.10 -4.52
CA LEU A 53 0.37 -3.66 -5.76
C LEU A 53 1.22 -2.41 -5.49
N ILE A 54 2.44 -2.42 -6.03
CA ILE A 54 3.30 -1.24 -6.03
C ILE A 54 2.72 -0.28 -7.08
N PRO A 55 2.31 0.95 -6.69
CA PRO A 55 1.77 1.93 -7.61
C PRO A 55 2.83 2.36 -8.63
N SER A 56 2.40 2.85 -9.79
CA SER A 56 3.33 3.54 -10.69
C SER A 56 3.63 4.92 -10.15
N PRO A 57 4.86 5.45 -10.30
CA PRO A 57 5.19 6.79 -9.87
C PRO A 57 4.30 7.85 -10.51
N THR A 58 3.77 8.76 -9.72
CA THR A 58 3.10 9.95 -10.22
C THR A 58 4.13 10.92 -10.79
N THR A 59 4.01 11.21 -12.08
CA THR A 59 4.92 12.13 -12.80
C THR A 59 4.26 13.44 -13.21
N ASP A 60 2.94 13.55 -13.05
CA ASP A 60 2.18 14.77 -13.33
C ASP A 60 2.36 15.80 -12.20
N MET A 61 3.25 16.77 -12.42
CA MET A 61 3.52 17.84 -11.47
C MET A 61 2.29 18.72 -11.19
N ALA A 62 1.38 18.91 -12.16
CA ALA A 62 0.18 19.71 -11.93
C ALA A 62 -0.76 18.99 -10.95
N ALA A 63 -0.88 17.66 -11.07
CA ALA A 63 -1.62 16.86 -10.11
C ALA A 63 -0.98 16.86 -8.71
N LEU A 64 0.36 16.81 -8.64
CA LEU A 64 1.10 16.88 -7.38
C LEU A 64 0.89 18.23 -6.67
N HIS A 65 1.00 19.34 -7.40
CA HIS A 65 0.77 20.69 -6.86
C HIS A 65 -0.69 20.95 -6.46
N ALA A 66 -1.65 20.27 -7.08
CA ALA A 66 -3.06 20.35 -6.70
C ALA A 66 -3.42 19.42 -5.52
N SER A 67 -2.49 18.58 -5.06
CA SER A 67 -2.73 17.62 -3.98
C SER A 67 -2.80 18.31 -2.61
N CYS A 68 -3.48 17.69 -1.66
CA CYS A 68 -3.56 18.20 -0.28
C CYS A 68 -2.25 18.08 0.51
N ILE A 69 -1.24 17.41 -0.04
CA ILE A 69 0.09 17.28 0.57
C ILE A 69 0.92 18.53 0.30
N ASP A 70 0.72 19.18 -0.85
CA ASP A 70 1.40 20.43 -1.18
C ASP A 70 0.75 21.59 -0.39
N ASP A 71 1.41 22.00 0.68
CA ASP A 71 1.02 23.15 1.49
C ASP A 71 1.61 24.48 0.97
N GLY A 72 2.40 24.44 -0.11
CA GLY A 72 3.09 25.59 -0.70
C GLY A 72 4.38 26.00 0.02
N GLU A 73 4.70 25.41 1.18
CA GLU A 73 5.88 25.76 1.98
C GLU A 73 7.04 24.75 1.80
N GLY A 74 6.77 23.65 1.10
CA GLY A 74 7.74 22.62 0.76
C GLY A 74 8.26 22.67 -0.67
N ILE A 75 9.06 21.66 -1.01
CA ILE A 75 9.58 21.43 -2.35
C ILE A 75 9.27 20.01 -2.80
N TRP A 76 8.95 19.85 -4.06
CA TRP A 76 8.89 18.53 -4.70
C TRP A 76 10.27 18.09 -5.16
N ARG A 77 10.60 16.83 -4.87
CA ARG A 77 11.75 16.13 -5.47
C ARG A 77 11.32 14.74 -5.91
N PHE A 78 12.14 14.14 -6.76
CA PHE A 78 12.03 12.74 -7.09
C PHE A 78 13.17 11.99 -6.39
N ILE A 79 12.83 10.85 -5.77
CA ILE A 79 13.80 9.97 -5.11
C ILE A 79 13.68 8.57 -5.69
N ASP A 80 14.83 7.91 -5.82
CA ASP A 80 14.85 6.51 -6.24
C ASP A 80 14.40 5.61 -5.10
N ILE A 81 13.28 4.92 -5.30
CA ILE A 81 12.80 3.85 -4.44
C ILE A 81 13.09 2.53 -5.15
N ALA A 82 13.90 1.68 -4.52
CA ALA A 82 14.13 0.32 -4.94
C ALA A 82 12.78 -0.40 -5.03
N ARG A 83 12.60 -1.21 -6.09
CA ARG A 83 11.34 -1.92 -6.31
C ARG A 83 11.04 -2.80 -5.09
N PRO A 84 9.96 -2.53 -4.33
CA PRO A 84 9.66 -3.33 -3.15
C PRO A 84 9.43 -4.78 -3.54
N THR A 85 9.79 -5.72 -2.67
CA THR A 85 9.47 -7.14 -2.83
C THR A 85 8.02 -7.39 -2.44
N SER A 86 7.09 -6.89 -3.25
CA SER A 86 5.68 -7.30 -3.13
C SER A 86 5.50 -8.69 -3.73
N CYS A 87 4.86 -9.60 -2.98
CA CYS A 87 4.45 -10.91 -3.49
C CYS A 87 3.13 -10.86 -4.29
N SER A 88 2.66 -9.66 -4.64
CA SER A 88 1.36 -9.47 -5.31
C SER A 88 1.48 -9.53 -6.82
N VAL A 89 0.55 -10.22 -7.46
CA VAL A 89 0.41 -10.27 -8.90
C VAL A 89 -0.91 -9.60 -9.30
N LEU A 90 -0.86 -8.71 -10.30
CA LEU A 90 -2.08 -8.14 -10.88
C LEU A 90 -2.79 -9.21 -11.70
N VAL A 91 -4.06 -9.48 -11.38
CA VAL A 91 -4.91 -10.42 -12.10
C VAL A 91 -6.09 -9.67 -12.69
N LEU A 92 -6.19 -9.65 -14.03
CA LEU A 92 -7.38 -9.15 -14.75
C LEU A 92 -8.39 -10.29 -14.90
N LEU A 93 -9.61 -10.09 -14.41
CA LEU A 93 -10.64 -11.13 -14.36
C LEU A 93 -12.03 -10.54 -14.62
N CYS A 94 -12.92 -11.31 -15.24
CA CYS A 94 -14.31 -10.93 -15.46
C CYS A 94 -15.22 -11.62 -14.42
N LEU A 95 -16.00 -10.83 -13.66
CA LEU A 95 -16.96 -11.34 -12.68
C LEU A 95 -18.40 -10.95 -13.05
N PRO A 96 -19.41 -11.69 -12.57
CA PRO A 96 -20.80 -11.24 -12.63
C PRO A 96 -20.97 -9.86 -11.97
N LYS A 97 -21.71 -8.95 -12.61
CA LYS A 97 -21.93 -7.58 -12.12
C LYS A 97 -22.40 -7.53 -10.66
N GLN A 98 -23.38 -8.37 -10.31
CA GLN A 98 -23.92 -8.45 -8.94
C GLN A 98 -22.88 -8.87 -7.89
N LEU A 99 -21.87 -9.65 -8.29
CA LEU A 99 -20.79 -10.05 -7.38
C LEU A 99 -19.86 -8.86 -7.11
N VAL A 100 -19.50 -8.10 -8.14
CA VAL A 100 -18.67 -6.89 -8.01
C VAL A 100 -19.35 -5.86 -7.09
N GLU A 101 -20.65 -5.63 -7.28
CA GLU A 101 -21.43 -4.70 -6.43
C GLU A 101 -21.43 -5.12 -4.94
N LYS A 102 -21.48 -6.42 -4.66
CA LYS A 102 -21.40 -6.94 -3.29
C LYS A 102 -20.00 -6.78 -2.69
N ILE A 103 -18.96 -7.07 -3.46
CA ILE A 103 -17.56 -6.85 -3.05
C ILE A 103 -17.36 -5.38 -2.67
N ASP A 104 -17.85 -4.46 -3.50
CA ASP A 104 -17.75 -3.02 -3.27
C ASP A 104 -18.43 -2.58 -1.97
N ALA A 105 -19.66 -3.05 -1.75
CA ALA A 105 -20.42 -2.71 -0.56
C ALA A 105 -19.71 -3.19 0.73
N VAL A 106 -19.18 -4.42 0.72
CA VAL A 106 -18.46 -4.98 1.88
C VAL A 106 -17.14 -4.27 2.10
N ALA A 107 -16.33 -4.09 1.05
CA ALA A 107 -15.05 -3.39 1.14
C ALA A 107 -15.22 -1.97 1.70
N LYS A 108 -16.24 -1.24 1.21
CA LYS A 108 -16.60 0.09 1.73
C LYS A 108 -17.02 0.04 3.20
N SER A 109 -17.87 -0.91 3.60
CA SER A 109 -18.33 -1.05 4.99
C SER A 109 -17.19 -1.37 5.97
N ARG A 110 -16.12 -2.00 5.49
CA ARG A 110 -14.94 -2.42 6.27
C ARG A 110 -13.75 -1.47 6.13
N HIS A 111 -13.89 -0.38 5.36
CA HIS A 111 -12.79 0.53 5.05
C HIS A 111 -11.56 -0.16 4.43
N MET A 112 -11.80 -1.15 3.56
CA MET A 112 -10.79 -1.94 2.86
C MET A 112 -10.85 -1.71 1.35
N SER A 113 -9.77 -2.05 0.63
CA SER A 113 -9.79 -2.13 -0.83
C SER A 113 -10.42 -3.45 -1.31
N ARG A 114 -10.82 -3.53 -2.58
CA ARG A 114 -11.38 -4.76 -3.18
C ARG A 114 -10.38 -5.91 -3.11
N GLU A 115 -9.12 -5.62 -3.42
CA GLU A 115 -8.02 -6.57 -3.45
C GLU A 115 -7.74 -7.12 -2.06
N ALA A 116 -7.72 -6.25 -1.05
CA ALA A 116 -7.55 -6.66 0.35
C ALA A 116 -8.70 -7.58 0.81
N LEU A 117 -9.95 -7.23 0.47
CA LEU A 117 -11.11 -8.06 0.79
C LEU A 117 -11.04 -9.43 0.09
N VAL A 118 -10.67 -9.46 -1.20
CA VAL A 118 -10.53 -10.70 -1.96
C VAL A 118 -9.42 -11.56 -1.38
N ALA A 119 -8.27 -10.98 -1.03
CA ALA A 119 -7.17 -11.70 -0.38
C ALA A 119 -7.64 -12.35 0.93
N GLU A 120 -8.27 -11.59 1.83
CA GLU A 120 -8.83 -12.09 3.09
C GLU A 120 -9.84 -13.23 2.86
N CYS A 121 -10.78 -13.06 1.92
CA CYS A 121 -11.82 -14.07 1.64
C CYS A 121 -11.28 -15.35 0.99
N THR A 122 -10.06 -15.32 0.47
CA THR A 122 -9.44 -16.44 -0.24
C THR A 122 -8.26 -17.04 0.53
N GLU A 123 -8.03 -16.59 1.77
CA GLU A 123 -7.11 -17.24 2.70
C GLU A 123 -7.47 -18.73 2.82
N GLY A 124 -6.52 -19.60 2.46
CA GLY A 124 -6.70 -21.06 2.47
C GLY A 124 -7.10 -21.70 1.14
N ILE A 125 -7.34 -20.94 0.06
CA ILE A 125 -7.45 -21.54 -1.28
C ILE A 125 -6.16 -22.28 -1.61
N GLY A 126 -6.26 -23.57 -1.98
CA GLY A 126 -5.12 -24.43 -2.30
C GLY A 126 -4.57 -25.25 -1.12
N HIS A 127 -5.04 -25.02 0.11
CA HIS A 127 -4.84 -25.97 1.20
C HIS A 127 -6.03 -26.94 1.20
N PRO A 128 -5.85 -28.25 0.92
CA PRO A 128 -6.91 -29.20 1.16
C PRO A 128 -7.23 -29.16 2.65
N ALA A 129 -8.40 -28.66 3.00
CA ALA A 129 -8.93 -28.79 4.35
C ALA A 129 -8.93 -30.29 4.68
N LEU A 130 -8.03 -30.71 5.57
CA LEU A 130 -8.19 -31.97 6.27
C LEU A 130 -9.49 -31.84 7.07
N ARG A 131 -10.60 -32.26 6.44
CA ARG A 131 -11.84 -32.57 7.13
C ARG A 131 -11.53 -33.73 8.07
N SER A 132 -11.04 -33.44 9.27
CA SER A 132 -11.27 -34.33 10.40
C SER A 132 -12.73 -34.17 10.79
N SER A 133 -13.56 -35.02 10.19
CA SER A 133 -14.93 -35.27 10.62
C SER A 133 -14.87 -35.92 12.00
N CYS A 134 -14.91 -35.13 13.07
CA CYS A 134 -15.34 -35.66 14.37
C CYS A 134 -16.86 -35.53 14.47
N HIS A 135 -17.53 -36.47 13.81
CA HIS A 135 -18.85 -36.90 14.24
C HIS A 135 -18.81 -38.42 14.38
N GLU A 136 -18.40 -38.89 15.55
CA GLU A 136 -18.96 -40.11 16.09
C GLU A 136 -19.37 -39.85 17.54
N LEU A 137 -20.64 -40.15 17.76
CA LEU A 137 -21.50 -39.95 18.91
C LEU A 137 -21.21 -41.00 19.99
N VAL A 138 -21.45 -40.62 21.26
CA VAL A 138 -22.32 -41.31 22.23
C VAL A 138 -21.98 -42.77 22.64
N LEU A 139 -21.74 -42.92 23.95
CA LEU A 139 -21.96 -44.09 24.83
C LEU A 139 -21.33 -45.44 24.45
N ALA A 140 -20.25 -45.78 25.16
CA ALA A 140 -20.09 -47.04 25.90
C ALA A 140 -19.03 -46.85 26.99
#